data_AF-A0A2R6CCU9-F1
#
_entry.id   AF-A0A2R6CCU9-F1
#
_cell.length_a   1.000
_cell.length_b   1.000
_cell.length_c   1.000
_cell.angle_alpha   90.00
_cell.angle_beta   90.00
_cell.angle_gamma   90.00
#
_symmetry.space_group_name_H-M   'P 1'
#
loop_
_entity.id
_entity.type
_entity.pdbx_description
1 polymer ?
#
loop_
_entity_poly.entity_id
_entity_poly.type
_entity_poly.pdbx_seq_one_letter_code
_entity_poly.pdbx_strand_id
1 'polypeptide(L)'
;MSFLKKISDFYDKAGQILSSIFEYLVVIFIIALLGGALFDMVQKVPPEGGSPNGGIIVVAPTPSYQFQAETYIMGALLVFGTVGFIALFRAANTIGEKRYAAALATLGIISLLITIIGTIYFASLK
;
A
#
# COMPACT_ATOMS: atom_id res chain seq x y z
N MET A 1 -24.75 -26.09 25.14
CA MET A 1 -24.85 -25.08 24.05
C MET A 1 -25.62 -25.71 22.89
N SER A 2 -26.71 -25.08 22.44
CA SER A 2 -27.54 -25.57 21.33
C SER A 2 -26.74 -25.61 20.02
N PHE A 3 -26.93 -26.67 19.22
CA PHE A 3 -26.30 -26.87 17.91
C PHE A 3 -26.53 -25.69 16.96
N LEU A 4 -27.72 -25.08 17.02
CA LEU A 4 -28.06 -23.88 16.23
C LEU A 4 -27.18 -22.67 16.58
N LYS A 5 -26.80 -22.52 17.85
CA LYS A 5 -25.92 -21.44 18.28
C LYS A 5 -24.50 -21.60 17.72
N LYS A 6 -23.98 -22.82 17.66
CA LYS A 6 -22.68 -23.12 17.03
C LYS A 6 -22.67 -22.81 15.53
N ILE A 7 -23.78 -23.05 14.83
CA ILE A 7 -23.92 -22.75 13.41
C ILE A 7 -23.95 -21.23 13.20
N SER A 8 -24.74 -20.49 13.99
CA SER A 8 -24.77 -19.02 13.94
C SER A 8 -23.38 -18.43 14.21
N ASP A 9 -22.73 -18.84 15.29
CA ASP A 9 -21.39 -18.36 15.67
C ASP A 9 -20.34 -18.64 14.57
N PHE A 10 -20.52 -19.72 13.79
CA PHE A 10 -19.66 -20.04 12.64
C PHE A 10 -19.92 -19.09 11.47
N TYR A 11 -21.17 -18.84 11.10
CA TYR A 11 -21.52 -17.92 10.02
C TYR A 11 -21.08 -16.48 10.34
N ASP A 12 -21.25 -16.04 11.59
CA ASP A 12 -20.84 -14.69 12.01
C ASP A 12 -19.32 -14.51 11.89
N LYS A 13 -18.55 -15.51 12.33
CA LYS A 13 -17.08 -15.51 12.17
C LYS A 13 -16.64 -15.57 10.71
N ALA A 14 -17.28 -16.41 9.91
CA ALA A 14 -16.97 -16.52 8.49
C ALA A 14 -17.27 -15.20 7.75
N GLY A 15 -18.40 -14.56 8.08
CA GLY A 15 -18.78 -13.26 7.54
C GLY A 15 -17.77 -12.16 7.90
N GLN A 16 -17.32 -12.11 9.15
CA GLN A 16 -16.28 -11.16 9.58
C GLN A 16 -14.96 -11.35 8.83
N ILE A 17 -14.49 -12.60 8.70
CA ILE A 17 -13.25 -12.91 7.98
C ILE A 17 -13.36 -12.51 6.50
N LEU A 18 -14.48 -12.86 5.85
CA LEU A 18 -14.72 -12.50 4.44
C LEU A 18 -14.77 -10.98 4.26
N SER A 19 -15.41 -10.24 5.17
CA SER A 19 -15.43 -8.77 5.14
C SER A 19 -14.03 -8.19 5.24
N SER A 20 -13.22 -8.66 6.20
CA SER A 20 -11.85 -8.18 6.35
C SER A 20 -10.98 -8.49 5.12
N ILE A 21 -11.10 -9.69 4.54
CA ILE A 21 -10.39 -10.04 3.31
C ILE A 21 -10.80 -9.11 2.17
N PHE A 22 -12.11 -8.86 2.02
CA PHE A 22 -12.62 -7.96 1.00
C PHE A 22 -12.10 -6.53 1.18
N GLU A 23 -12.08 -6.01 2.40
CA GLU A 23 -11.50 -4.70 2.71
C GLU A 23 -10.02 -4.62 2.31
N TYR A 24 -9.22 -5.63 2.65
CA TYR A 24 -7.81 -5.68 2.22
C TYR A 24 -7.66 -5.72 0.70
N LEU A 25 -8.50 -6.49 -0.01
CA LEU A 25 -8.49 -6.54 -1.47
C LEU A 25 -8.84 -5.18 -2.08
N VAL A 26 -9.81 -4.47 -1.52
CA VAL A 26 -10.17 -3.11 -1.96
C VAL A 26 -9.01 -2.16 -1.77
N VAL A 27 -8.32 -2.20 -0.62
CA VAL A 27 -7.14 -1.36 -0.38
C VAL A 27 -6.02 -1.66 -1.38
N ILE A 28 -5.70 -2.95 -1.60
CA ILE A 28 -4.68 -3.37 -2.58
C ILE A 28 -5.06 -2.89 -3.99
N PHE A 29 -6.34 -3.01 -4.35
CA PHE A 29 -6.85 -2.56 -5.64
C PHE A 29 -6.69 -1.04 -5.82
N ILE A 30 -7.06 -0.24 -4.82
CA ILE A 30 -6.87 1.22 -4.85
C ILE A 30 -5.39 1.57 -4.99
N ILE A 31 -4.50 0.91 -4.24
CA ILE A 31 -3.05 1.12 -4.34
C ILE A 31 -2.55 0.80 -5.75
N ALA A 32 -2.98 -0.31 -6.35
CA ALA A 32 -2.59 -0.68 -7.70
C ALA A 32 -3.09 0.35 -8.73
N LEU A 33 -4.32 0.84 -8.58
CA LEU A 33 -4.87 1.89 -9.44
C LEU A 33 -4.06 3.19 -9.35
N LEU A 34 -3.79 3.66 -8.13
CA LEU A 34 -3.04 4.89 -7.87
C LEU A 34 -1.57 4.78 -8.29
N GLY A 35 -0.98 3.58 -8.20
CA GLY A 35 0.37 3.29 -8.68
C GLY A 35 0.51 3.26 -10.20
N GLY A 36 -0.59 3.27 -10.96
CA GLY A 36 -0.56 3.29 -12.42
C GLY A 36 -0.72 1.92 -13.08
N ALA A 37 -1.18 0.88 -12.37
CA ALA A 37 -1.36 -0.45 -12.95
C ALA A 37 -2.28 -0.47 -14.19
N LEU A 38 -3.27 0.42 -14.26
CA LEU A 38 -4.11 0.58 -15.45
C LEU A 38 -3.30 1.02 -16.68
N PHE A 39 -2.38 1.96 -16.50
CA PHE A 39 -1.53 2.42 -17.59
C PHE A 39 -0.64 1.28 -18.09
N ASP A 40 -0.05 0.51 -17.18
CA ASP A 40 0.76 -0.66 -17.53
C ASP A 40 -0.03 -1.71 -18.32
N MET A 41 -1.27 -2.00 -17.91
CA MET A 41 -2.14 -2.96 -18.59
C MET A 41 -2.54 -2.50 -19.99
N VAL A 42 -2.80 -1.21 -20.18
CA VAL A 42 -3.25 -0.64 -21.45
C VAL A 42 -2.09 -0.46 -22.42
N GLN A 43 -0.99 0.15 -21.97
CA GLN A 43 0.17 0.50 -22.80
C GLN A 43 1.17 -0.65 -22.94
N LYS A 44 1.09 -1.69 -22.08
CA LYS A 44 2.02 -2.82 -22.05
C LYS A 44 3.48 -2.37 -21.99
N VAL A 45 3.78 -1.43 -21.10
CA VAL A 45 5.12 -0.87 -20.93
C VAL A 45 6.11 -1.94 -20.48
N PRO A 46 7.39 -1.86 -20.90
CA PRO A 46 8.41 -2.78 -20.43
C PRO A 46 8.71 -2.55 -18.93
N PRO A 47 9.33 -3.53 -18.25
CA PRO A 47 9.74 -3.38 -16.86
C PRO A 47 10.68 -2.20 -16.62
N GLU A 48 11.57 -1.93 -17.59
CA GLU A 48 12.62 -0.93 -17.56
C GLU A 48 13.03 -0.51 -18.98
N GLY A 49 13.72 0.62 -19.10
CA GLY A 49 14.27 1.14 -20.36
C GLY A 49 15.79 0.96 -20.47
N GLY A 50 16.30 1.10 -21.68
CA GLY A 50 17.75 1.16 -21.95
C GLY A 50 18.28 2.59 -21.89
N SER A 51 19.50 2.76 -21.37
CA SER A 51 20.25 4.02 -21.38
C SER A 51 21.13 4.10 -22.63
N PRO A 52 21.36 5.32 -23.20
CA PRO A 52 22.30 5.52 -24.31
C PRO A 52 23.71 4.97 -24.07
N ASN A 53 24.12 4.84 -22.80
CA ASN A 53 25.42 4.32 -22.40
C ASN A 53 25.41 2.82 -22.07
N GLY A 54 24.34 2.09 -22.40
CA GLY A 54 24.19 0.65 -22.11
C GLY A 54 23.75 0.32 -20.68
N GLY A 55 23.31 1.31 -19.90
CA GLY A 55 22.74 1.12 -18.56
C GLY A 55 21.23 0.84 -18.57
N ILE A 56 20.67 0.56 -17.39
CA ILE A 56 19.23 0.34 -17.17
C ILE A 56 18.60 1.63 -16.60
N ILE A 57 17.44 2.02 -17.12
CA ILE A 57 16.63 3.15 -16.64
C ILE A 57 15.33 2.62 -16.06
N VAL A 58 15.11 2.84 -14.77
CA VAL A 58 13.91 2.36 -14.05
C VAL A 58 12.82 3.43 -13.89
N VAL A 59 13.15 4.70 -14.15
CA VAL A 59 12.21 5.83 -14.14
C VAL A 59 12.20 6.50 -15.50
N ALA A 60 11.03 6.58 -16.11
CA ALA A 60 10.85 7.24 -17.39
C ALA A 60 11.12 8.75 -17.24
N PRO A 61 11.95 9.33 -18.12
CA PRO A 61 12.37 10.74 -18.05
C PRO A 61 11.28 11.74 -18.47
N THR A 62 10.05 11.28 -18.69
CA THR A 62 8.94 12.13 -19.10
C THR A 62 7.72 11.87 -18.21
N PRO A 63 6.97 12.91 -17.81
CA PRO A 63 5.79 12.72 -16.97
C PRO A 63 4.65 11.94 -17.63
N SER A 64 4.58 11.93 -18.96
CA SER A 64 3.52 11.28 -19.74
C SER A 64 3.73 9.77 -19.96
N TYR A 65 4.83 9.22 -19.46
CA TYR A 65 5.17 7.81 -19.61
C TYR A 65 5.66 7.24 -18.28
N GLN A 66 5.51 5.93 -18.11
CA GLN A 66 6.05 5.20 -16.96
C GLN A 66 6.51 3.80 -17.39
N PHE A 67 7.51 3.25 -16.70
CA PHE A 67 7.86 1.83 -16.74
C PHE A 67 7.14 1.03 -15.65
N GLN A 68 7.05 -0.30 -15.76
CA GLN A 68 6.39 -1.10 -14.71
C GLN A 68 7.11 -0.99 -13.36
N ALA A 69 8.43 -0.82 -13.36
CA ALA A 69 9.22 -0.58 -12.16
C ALA A 69 8.69 0.63 -11.36
N GLU A 70 8.26 1.70 -12.05
CA GLU A 70 7.69 2.88 -11.42
C GLU A 70 6.39 2.58 -10.69
N THR A 71 5.52 1.75 -11.29
CA THR A 71 4.27 1.33 -10.66
C THR A 71 4.51 0.50 -9.41
N TYR A 72 5.52 -0.39 -9.41
CA TYR A 72 5.87 -1.14 -8.20
C TYR A 72 6.46 -0.26 -7.12
N ILE A 73 7.35 0.68 -7.47
CA ILE A 73 7.94 1.63 -6.52
C ILE A 73 6.84 2.49 -5.89
N MET A 74 5.97 3.09 -6.72
CA MET A 74 4.86 3.92 -6.23
C MET A 74 3.88 3.10 -5.40
N GLY A 75 3.53 1.88 -5.84
CA GLY A 75 2.69 0.96 -5.08
C GLY A 75 3.27 0.65 -3.70
N ALA A 76 4.57 0.36 -3.61
CA ALA A 76 5.24 0.11 -2.33
C ALA A 76 5.20 1.35 -1.41
N LEU A 77 5.44 2.55 -1.94
CA LEU A 77 5.33 3.80 -1.17
C LEU A 77 3.90 4.01 -0.64
N LEU A 78 2.89 3.78 -1.47
CA LEU A 78 1.49 3.88 -1.06
C LEU A 78 1.09 2.84 0.00
N VAL A 79 1.67 1.63 -0.03
CA VAL A 79 1.52 0.63 1.05
C VAL A 79 2.08 1.17 2.35
N PHE A 80 3.31 1.72 2.36
CA PHE A 80 3.88 2.34 3.56
C PHE A 80 3.00 3.47 4.08
N GLY A 81 2.43 4.29 3.19
CA GLY A 81 1.55 5.40 3.56
C GLY A 81 0.29 4.89 4.26
N THR A 82 -0.33 3.87 3.67
CA THR A 82 -1.55 3.23 4.20
C THR A 82 -1.29 2.58 5.56
N VAL A 83 -0.20 1.81 5.69
CA VAL A 83 0.22 1.21 6.97
C VAL A 83 0.50 2.29 8.01
N GLY A 84 1.14 3.39 7.59
CA GLY A 84 1.44 4.53 8.45
C GLY A 84 0.19 5.16 9.07
N PHE A 85 -0.82 5.45 8.25
CA PHE A 85 -2.10 5.98 8.73
C PHE A 85 -2.84 5.00 9.64
N ILE A 86 -2.90 3.71 9.29
CA ILE A 86 -3.54 2.68 10.11
C ILE A 86 -2.84 2.57 11.48
N ALA A 87 -1.51 2.58 11.51
CA ALA A 87 -0.74 2.51 12.75
C ALA A 87 -0.98 3.72 13.65
N LEU A 88 -1.00 4.94 13.09
CA LEU A 88 -1.33 6.15 13.83
C LEU A 88 -2.77 6.13 14.38
N PHE A 89 -3.73 5.74 13.55
CA PHE A 89 -5.12 5.63 13.98
C PHE A 89 -5.27 4.61 15.12
N ARG A 90 -4.59 3.46 15.03
CA ARG A 90 -4.60 2.45 16.08
C ARG A 90 -3.89 2.92 17.35
N ALA A 91 -2.80 3.67 17.22
CA ALA A 91 -2.11 4.28 18.35
C ALA A 91 -3.02 5.26 19.11
N ALA A 92 -3.75 6.12 18.39
CA ALA A 92 -4.67 7.09 18.97
C ALA A 92 -5.85 6.45 19.72
N ASN A 93 -6.30 5.28 19.28
CA ASN A 93 -7.41 4.54 19.88
C ASN A 93 -6.98 3.52 20.95
N THR A 94 -5.68 3.38 21.22
CA THR A 94 -5.19 2.44 22.23
C THR A 94 -5.30 3.05 23.64
N ILE A 95 -6.09 2.44 24.51
CA ILE A 95 -6.28 2.87 25.91
C ILE A 95 -5.55 1.92 26.85
N GLY A 96 -4.85 2.46 27.85
CA GLY A 96 -4.21 1.66 28.93
C GLY A 96 -2.78 1.18 28.62
N GLU A 97 -2.41 1.00 27.36
CA GLU A 97 -1.09 0.49 26.97
C GLU A 97 -0.18 1.55 26.32
N LYS A 98 0.36 2.48 27.14
CA LYS A 98 1.16 3.62 26.67
C LYS A 98 2.37 3.22 25.80
N ARG A 99 3.06 2.12 26.14
CA ARG A 99 4.24 1.66 25.38
C ARG A 99 3.87 1.13 24.00
N TYR A 100 2.78 0.36 23.91
CA TYR A 100 2.28 -0.17 22.65
C TYR A 100 1.77 0.96 21.75
N ALA A 101 0.99 1.90 22.31
CA ALA A 101 0.55 3.09 21.60
C ALA A 101 1.72 3.92 21.05
N ALA A 102 2.77 4.13 21.84
CA ALA A 102 3.97 4.85 21.41
C ALA A 102 4.74 4.13 20.29
N ALA A 103 4.85 2.79 20.36
CA ALA A 103 5.49 1.99 19.32
C ALA A 103 4.71 2.06 17.99
N LEU A 104 3.38 1.93 18.05
CA LEU A 104 2.50 2.11 16.88
C LEU A 104 2.60 3.52 16.31
N ALA A 105 2.63 4.54 17.17
CA ALA A 105 2.77 5.93 16.73
C ALA A 105 4.09 6.15 16.00
N THR A 106 5.19 5.61 16.55
CA THR A 106 6.52 5.69 15.95
C THR A 106 6.58 5.00 14.60
N LEU A 107 6.04 3.77 14.50
CA LEU A 107 5.94 3.03 13.24
C LEU A 107 5.11 3.80 12.20
N GLY A 108 4.00 4.41 12.65
CA GLY A 108 3.14 5.24 11.84
C GLY A 108 3.87 6.44 11.23
N ILE A 109 4.57 7.22 12.07
CA ILE A 109 5.35 8.39 11.67
C ILE A 109 6.45 7.98 10.68
N ILE A 110 7.24 6.95 10.98
CA ILE A 110 8.33 6.50 10.11
C ILE A 110 7.80 6.06 8.75
N SER A 111 6.71 5.30 8.71
CA SER A 111 6.11 4.82 7.45
C SER A 111 5.59 5.97 6.60
N LEU A 112 4.97 6.99 7.23
CA LEU A 112 4.56 8.20 6.53
C LEU A 112 5.74 9.03 6.02
N LEU A 113 6.82 9.15 6.79
CA LEU A 113 8.04 9.84 6.35
C LEU A 113 8.66 9.14 5.14
N ILE A 114 8.76 7.81 5.15
CA ILE A 114 9.23 7.02 4.00
C ILE A 114 8.36 7.32 2.77
N THR A 115 7.04 7.36 2.95
CA THR A 115 6.10 7.62 1.86
C THR A 115 6.27 9.03 1.29
N ILE A 116 6.29 10.05 2.15
CA ILE A 116 6.38 11.46 1.75
C ILE A 116 7.73 11.72 1.06
N ILE A 117 8.83 11.34 1.71
CA ILE A 117 10.18 11.56 1.18
C ILE A 117 10.37 10.75 -0.11
N GLY A 118 9.94 9.49 -0.12
CA GLY A 118 10.03 8.62 -1.29
C GLY A 118 9.24 9.16 -2.48
N THR A 119 8.02 9.66 -2.26
CA THR A 119 7.18 10.22 -3.33
C THR A 119 7.76 11.53 -3.87
N ILE A 120 8.27 12.41 -3.00
CA ILE A 120 8.93 13.66 -3.43
C ILE A 120 10.19 13.34 -4.26
N TYR A 121 11.02 12.43 -3.76
CA TYR A 121 12.23 12.00 -4.47
C TYR A 121 11.86 11.40 -5.82
N PHE A 122 10.90 10.50 -5.85
CA PHE A 122 10.44 9.85 -7.08
C PHE A 122 9.88 10.86 -8.11
N ALA A 123 9.11 11.83 -7.66
CA ALA A 123 8.61 12.91 -8.51
C ALA A 123 9.75 13.79 -9.07
N SER A 124 10.84 13.99 -8.31
CA SER A 124 12.00 14.78 -8.75
C SER A 124 12.88 14.09 -9.80
N LEU A 125 12.67 12.79 -10.06
CA LEU A 125 13.39 12.01 -11.07
C LEU A 125 12.77 12.10 -12.48
N LYS A 126 11.58 12.71 -12.59
CA LYS A 126 10.87 12.95 -13.85
C LYS A 126 11.18 14.34 -14.39
#